data_AF-A0A3D4AE14-F1
#
_entry.id   AF-A0A3D4AE14-F1
#
_cell.length_a   1.000
_cell.length_b   1.000
_cell.length_c   1.000
_cell.angle_alpha   90.00
_cell.angle_beta   90.00
_cell.angle_gamma   90.00
#
_symmetry.space_group_name_H-M   'P 1'
#
loop_
_entity.id
_entity.type
_entity.pdbx_description
1 polymer ?
#
loop_
_entity_poly.entity_id
_entity_poly.type
_entity_poly.pdbx_seq_one_letter_code
_entity_poly.pdbx_strand_id
1 'polypeptide(L)'
;MGVTQQSPIAHFFHIHNVSFYILSVNGVAPSPYLQGPKDVVLVPAGNGTVRFITKFEGFYYDTLPYMYHCHMLTHEDGGMMGQFIVKAPCQLISSQPTNQSGIINASVQFNVVTYDTAGTSYQWQSNVGMGFHDLQNEGQLVE
;
A
#
# COMPACT_ATOMS: atom_id res chain seq x y z
N MET A 1 -12.36 -2.61 5.01
CA MET A 1 -13.10 -2.03 3.87
C MET A 1 -14.50 -2.60 3.83
N GLY A 2 -15.40 -2.06 3.03
CA GLY A 2 -16.72 -2.63 2.83
C GLY A 2 -17.42 -2.11 1.58
N VAL A 3 -18.38 -2.88 1.10
CA VAL A 3 -19.20 -2.55 -0.07
C VAL A 3 -20.67 -2.67 0.33
N THR A 4 -21.49 -1.75 -0.17
CA THR A 4 -22.95 -1.73 0.03
C THR A 4 -23.62 -1.79 -1.33
N GLN A 5 -24.61 -2.67 -1.47
CA GLN A 5 -25.38 -2.82 -2.69
C GLN A 5 -26.80 -2.28 -2.46
N GLN A 6 -27.09 -1.14 -3.08
CA GLN A 6 -28.40 -0.46 -2.92
C GLN A 6 -29.46 -0.96 -3.89
N SER A 7 -29.07 -1.53 -5.04
CA SER A 7 -30.03 -2.01 -6.03
C SER A 7 -30.78 -3.26 -5.54
N PRO A 8 -31.97 -3.57 -6.08
CA PRO A 8 -32.72 -4.78 -5.75
C PRO A 8 -32.10 -6.07 -6.33
N ILE A 9 -30.91 -5.99 -6.93
CA ILE A 9 -30.20 -7.10 -7.55
C ILE A 9 -28.88 -7.31 -6.78
N ALA A 10 -28.51 -8.56 -6.53
CA ALA A 10 -27.25 -8.91 -5.91
C ALA A 10 -26.12 -8.89 -6.96
N HIS A 11 -24.90 -8.54 -6.54
CA HIS A 11 -23.76 -8.43 -7.44
C HIS A 11 -22.53 -9.15 -6.88
N PHE A 12 -21.68 -9.67 -7.76
CA PHE A 12 -20.43 -10.33 -7.37
C PHE A 12 -19.30 -9.30 -7.40
N PHE A 13 -18.82 -8.87 -6.24
CA PHE A 13 -17.71 -7.93 -6.13
C PHE A 13 -16.37 -8.66 -6.23
N HIS A 14 -15.52 -8.24 -7.16
CA HIS A 14 -14.16 -8.75 -7.37
C HIS A 14 -13.13 -7.62 -7.22
N ILE A 15 -11.94 -7.94 -6.69
CA ILE A 15 -10.76 -7.06 -6.64
C ILE A 15 -9.54 -7.78 -7.19
N HIS A 16 -8.76 -7.10 -8.02
CA HIS A 16 -7.58 -7.67 -8.67
C HIS A 16 -6.40 -7.82 -7.71
N ASN A 17 -5.51 -8.77 -8.04
CA ASN A 17 -4.17 -8.94 -7.48
C ASN A 17 -4.08 -9.22 -5.96
N VAL A 18 -5.22 -9.49 -5.30
CA VAL A 18 -5.22 -9.77 -3.88
C VAL A 18 -6.41 -10.64 -3.47
N SER A 19 -6.19 -11.49 -2.47
CA SER A 19 -7.29 -12.14 -1.75
C SER A 19 -7.67 -11.33 -0.52
N PHE A 20 -8.93 -11.39 -0.12
CA PHE A 20 -9.49 -10.79 1.06
C PHE A 20 -10.20 -11.82 1.94
N TYR A 21 -10.29 -11.50 3.23
CA TYR A 21 -11.07 -12.26 4.20
C TYR A 21 -12.35 -11.48 4.50
N ILE A 22 -13.48 -12.17 4.43
CA ILE A 22 -14.79 -11.59 4.74
C ILE A 22 -14.91 -11.51 6.26
N LEU A 23 -15.23 -10.32 6.77
CA LEU A 23 -15.44 -10.08 8.20
C LEU A 23 -16.92 -10.22 8.58
N SER A 24 -17.82 -9.77 7.71
CA SER A 24 -19.26 -9.88 7.93
C SER A 24 -20.05 -9.71 6.64
N VAL A 25 -21.21 -10.36 6.55
CA VAL A 25 -22.26 -10.12 5.55
C VAL A 25 -23.51 -9.65 6.29
N ASN A 26 -24.03 -8.46 5.98
CA ASN A 26 -25.15 -7.83 6.69
C ASN A 26 -24.94 -7.75 8.22
N GLY A 27 -23.71 -7.49 8.65
CA GLY A 27 -23.35 -7.44 10.07
C GLY A 27 -23.25 -8.81 10.77
N VAL A 28 -23.53 -9.91 10.06
CA VAL A 28 -23.43 -11.28 10.59
C VAL A 28 -22.11 -11.91 10.18
N ALA A 29 -21.55 -12.75 11.05
CA ALA A 29 -20.35 -13.51 10.76
C ALA A 29 -20.51 -14.37 9.48
N PRO A 30 -19.46 -14.50 8.66
CA PRO A 30 -19.52 -15.30 7.44
C PRO A 30 -19.75 -16.78 7.75
N SER A 31 -20.50 -17.45 6.87
CA SER A 31 -20.64 -18.90 6.85
C SER A 31 -19.28 -19.59 6.68
N PRO A 32 -19.14 -20.88 7.05
CA PRO A 32 -17.86 -21.59 6.98
C PRO A 32 -17.17 -21.54 5.60
N TYR A 33 -17.94 -21.59 4.51
CA TYR A 33 -17.37 -21.54 3.15
C TYR A 33 -16.83 -20.17 2.74
N LEU A 34 -17.17 -19.11 3.49
CA LEU A 34 -16.71 -17.73 3.28
C LEU A 34 -15.57 -17.31 4.22
N GLN A 35 -15.16 -18.16 5.16
CA GLN A 35 -14.12 -17.82 6.16
C GLN A 35 -12.68 -17.92 5.62
N GLY A 36 -12.49 -18.55 4.47
CA GLY A 36 -11.20 -18.59 3.78
C GLY A 36 -10.93 -17.34 2.93
N PRO A 37 -9.72 -17.23 2.35
CA PRO A 37 -9.39 -16.18 1.41
C PRO A 37 -10.32 -16.24 0.18
N LYS A 38 -10.81 -15.08 -0.25
CA LYS A 38 -11.67 -14.88 -1.43
C LYS A 38 -11.12 -13.77 -2.31
N ASP A 39 -11.41 -13.83 -3.59
CA ASP A 39 -11.20 -12.75 -4.55
C ASP A 39 -12.54 -12.23 -5.11
N VAL A 40 -13.61 -13.02 -4.96
CA VAL A 40 -14.98 -12.67 -5.35
C VAL A 40 -15.94 -12.93 -4.18
N VAL A 41 -16.90 -12.03 -3.96
CA VAL A 41 -17.97 -12.20 -2.97
C VAL A 41 -19.31 -11.69 -3.50
N LEU A 42 -20.39 -12.42 -3.20
CA LEU A 42 -21.75 -11.94 -3.45
C LEU A 42 -22.12 -10.85 -2.43
N VAL A 43 -22.48 -9.68 -2.91
CA VAL A 43 -23.06 -8.60 -2.12
C VAL A 43 -24.58 -8.67 -2.24
N PRO A 44 -25.32 -8.92 -1.15
CA PRO A 44 -26.77 -9.10 -1.20
C PRO A 44 -27.50 -7.87 -1.75
N ALA A 45 -28.63 -8.10 -2.42
CA ALA A 45 -29.52 -7.03 -2.89
C ALA A 45 -30.11 -6.20 -1.74
N GLY A 46 -30.63 -5.02 -2.06
CA GLY A 46 -31.52 -4.26 -1.19
C GLY A 46 -30.85 -3.75 0.08
N ASN A 47 -29.79 -2.96 -0.07
CA ASN A 47 -28.92 -2.44 0.98
C ASN A 47 -28.08 -3.53 1.69
N GLY A 48 -27.79 -4.63 0.99
CA GLY A 48 -26.86 -5.63 1.50
C GLY A 48 -25.45 -5.07 1.66
N THR A 49 -24.75 -5.50 2.70
CA THR A 49 -23.41 -5.04 3.04
C THR A 49 -22.45 -6.21 3.20
N VAL A 50 -21.22 -6.03 2.72
CA VAL A 50 -20.11 -6.96 3.00
C VAL A 50 -18.94 -6.15 3.53
N ARG A 51 -18.41 -6.55 4.68
CA ARG A 51 -17.14 -6.03 5.21
C ARG A 51 -16.05 -7.06 4.99
N PHE A 52 -14.88 -6.60 4.56
CA PHE A 52 -13.73 -7.45 4.30
C PHE A 52 -12.42 -6.73 4.62
N ILE A 53 -11.36 -7.52 4.76
CA ILE A 53 -9.99 -7.05 4.97
C ILE A 53 -9.07 -7.76 3.98
N THR A 54 -8.06 -7.03 3.51
CA THR A 54 -7.02 -7.56 2.62
C THR A 54 -5.69 -6.91 2.98
N LYS A 55 -4.60 -7.46 2.45
CA LYS A 55 -3.26 -6.93 2.60
C LYS A 55 -2.53 -7.03 1.26
N PHE A 56 -2.01 -5.91 0.79
CA PHE A 56 -1.14 -5.86 -0.39
C PHE A 56 0.32 -5.99 0.05
N GLU A 57 0.94 -7.14 -0.21
CA GLU A 57 2.31 -7.47 0.22
C GLU A 57 3.38 -7.24 -0.87
N GLY A 58 3.01 -6.60 -1.98
CA GLY A 58 3.91 -6.31 -3.08
C GLY A 58 3.18 -5.65 -4.26
N PHE A 59 3.88 -5.52 -5.39
CA PHE A 59 3.35 -4.94 -6.63
C PHE A 59 2.80 -3.53 -6.42
N TYR A 60 3.60 -2.70 -5.76
CA TYR A 60 3.32 -1.31 -5.55
C TYR A 60 3.63 -0.53 -6.83
N TYR A 61 2.59 0.03 -7.45
CA TYR A 61 2.72 0.90 -8.61
C TYR A 61 1.96 2.18 -8.30
N ASP A 62 2.59 3.32 -8.49
CA ASP A 62 2.00 4.65 -8.29
C ASP A 62 1.22 5.15 -9.52
N THR A 63 1.40 4.47 -10.65
CA THR A 63 0.92 4.88 -11.98
C THR A 63 0.10 3.79 -12.69
N LEU A 64 0.22 2.53 -12.27
CA LEU A 64 -0.56 1.42 -12.83
C LEU A 64 -1.73 1.08 -11.90
N PRO A 65 -2.98 1.36 -12.29
CA PRO A 65 -4.14 1.03 -11.48
C PRO A 65 -4.47 -0.46 -11.51
N TYR A 66 -5.01 -0.95 -10.40
CA TYR A 66 -5.74 -2.20 -10.29
C TYR A 66 -7.24 -1.95 -10.37
N MET A 67 -7.99 -3.00 -10.72
CA MET A 67 -9.44 -2.92 -10.88
C MET A 67 -10.18 -3.58 -9.72
N TYR A 68 -11.34 -3.03 -9.41
CA TYR A 68 -12.41 -3.76 -8.75
C TYR A 68 -13.67 -3.60 -9.60
N HIS A 69 -14.48 -4.65 -9.69
CA HIS A 69 -15.67 -4.61 -10.56
C HIS A 69 -16.71 -5.65 -10.17
N CYS A 70 -17.89 -5.51 -10.75
CA CYS A 70 -18.86 -6.59 -10.76
C CYS A 70 -18.35 -7.71 -11.67
N HIS A 71 -18.35 -8.94 -11.18
CA HIS A 71 -17.94 -10.12 -11.94
C HIS A 71 -19.11 -10.74 -12.74
N MET A 72 -20.11 -9.92 -13.07
CA MET A 72 -21.11 -10.21 -14.11
C MET A 72 -20.69 -9.45 -15.36
N LEU A 73 -20.27 -10.17 -16.40
CA LEU A 73 -19.62 -9.59 -17.58
C LEU A 73 -20.42 -8.45 -18.22
N THR A 74 -21.73 -8.59 -18.34
CA THR A 74 -22.59 -7.52 -18.89
C THR A 74 -22.63 -6.27 -18.02
N HIS A 75 -22.46 -6.40 -16.71
CA HIS A 75 -22.38 -5.26 -15.79
C HIS A 75 -20.98 -4.64 -15.81
N GLU A 76 -19.93 -5.46 -15.90
CA GLU A 76 -18.55 -5.02 -16.10
C GLU A 76 -18.42 -4.19 -17.38
N ASP A 77 -18.86 -4.72 -18.52
CA ASP A 77 -18.88 -4.04 -19.82
C ASP A 77 -19.77 -2.79 -19.78
N GLY A 78 -20.82 -2.80 -18.94
CA GLY A 78 -21.69 -1.66 -18.66
C GLY A 78 -21.06 -0.58 -17.78
N GLY A 79 -19.80 -0.73 -17.37
CA GLY A 79 -19.05 0.24 -16.59
C GLY A 79 -19.15 0.07 -15.08
N MET A 80 -19.63 -1.07 -14.57
CA MET A 80 -19.64 -1.39 -13.13
C MET A 80 -18.24 -1.82 -12.67
N MET A 81 -17.25 -0.98 -12.97
CA MET A 81 -15.85 -1.13 -12.63
C MET A 81 -15.31 0.17 -12.01
N GLY A 82 -14.31 0.02 -11.16
CA GLY A 82 -13.55 1.12 -10.63
C GLY A 82 -12.08 0.74 -10.52
N GLN A 83 -11.25 1.76 -10.28
CA GLN A 83 -9.82 1.61 -10.22
C GLN A 83 -9.26 2.10 -8.89
N PHE A 84 -8.13 1.54 -8.49
CA PHE A 84 -7.37 1.98 -7.32
C PHE A 84 -5.87 1.78 -7.55
N ILE A 85 -5.06 2.53 -6.81
CA ILE A 85 -3.60 2.46 -6.87
C ILE A 85 -3.10 1.93 -5.54
N VAL A 86 -2.19 0.96 -5.58
CA VAL A 86 -1.52 0.45 -4.39
C VAL A 86 -0.15 1.09 -4.32
N LYS A 87 -0.02 2.05 -3.41
CA LYS A 87 1.26 2.72 -3.14
C LYS A 87 2.12 1.86 -2.23
N ALA A 88 3.44 2.01 -2.38
CA ALA A 88 4.37 1.43 -1.44
C ALA A 88 4.07 1.97 -0.04
N PRO A 89 4.24 1.16 1.01
CA PRO A 89 4.21 1.69 2.37
C PRO A 89 5.21 2.85 2.47
N CYS A 90 4.78 3.96 3.08
CA CYS A 90 5.60 5.16 3.21
C CYS A 90 6.94 4.81 3.89
N GLN A 91 8.04 5.27 3.27
CA GLN A 91 9.44 5.10 3.69
C GLN A 91 10.05 3.70 3.49
N LEU A 92 10.50 3.42 2.25
CA LEU A 92 11.51 2.40 1.99
C LEU A 92 12.67 3.04 1.24
N ILE A 93 13.88 2.90 1.78
CA ILE A 93 15.12 3.17 1.04
C ILE A 93 15.21 2.11 -0.06
N SER A 94 15.04 2.55 -1.29
CA SER A 94 15.14 1.73 -2.50
C SER A 94 16.60 1.38 -2.83
N SER A 95 17.50 2.34 -2.60
CA SER A 95 18.94 2.14 -2.78
C SER A 95 19.73 2.74 -1.63
N GLN A 96 20.53 1.92 -0.96
CA GLN A 96 21.46 2.38 0.05
C GLN A 96 22.60 3.19 -0.60
N PRO A 97 23.10 4.25 0.06
CA PRO A 97 24.27 4.96 -0.42
C PRO A 97 25.51 4.05 -0.33
N THR A 98 26.46 4.24 -1.22
CA THR A 98 27.76 3.54 -1.15
C THR A 98 28.70 4.24 -0.17
N ASN A 99 29.61 3.47 0.44
CA ASN A 99 30.67 4.05 1.28
C ASN A 99 31.52 5.02 0.45
N GLN A 100 31.76 6.21 1.00
CA GLN A 100 32.60 7.25 0.40
C GLN A 100 33.80 7.54 1.30
N SER A 101 34.89 8.02 0.71
CA SER A 101 36.06 8.53 1.44
C SER A 101 36.44 9.89 0.87
N GLY A 102 36.76 10.84 1.74
CA GLY A 102 37.13 12.20 1.38
C GLY A 102 38.36 12.66 2.16
N ILE A 103 38.99 13.72 1.68
CA ILE A 103 40.07 14.41 2.39
C ILE A 103 39.48 15.57 3.21
N ILE A 104 40.23 16.04 4.22
CA ILE A 104 39.84 17.18 5.04
C ILE A 104 39.54 18.39 4.15
N ASN A 105 38.43 19.09 4.43
CA ASN A 105 37.89 20.22 3.67
C ASN A 105 37.34 19.89 2.27
N ALA A 106 37.20 18.61 1.89
CA ALA A 106 36.49 18.21 0.68
C ALA A 106 35.02 17.88 0.97
N SER A 107 34.16 18.09 -0.03
CA SER A 107 32.77 17.66 -0.01
C SER A 107 32.65 16.23 -0.53
N VAL A 108 31.87 15.40 0.15
CA VAL A 108 31.44 14.07 -0.33
C VAL A 108 29.93 14.06 -0.54
N GLN A 109 29.45 13.36 -1.56
CA GLN A 109 28.02 13.26 -1.86
C GLN A 109 27.53 11.83 -1.67
N PHE A 110 26.37 11.69 -1.05
CA PHE A 110 25.68 10.41 -0.87
C PHE A 110 24.33 10.47 -1.56
N ASN A 111 24.05 9.49 -2.40
CA ASN A 111 22.78 9.38 -3.12
C ASN A 111 21.92 8.30 -2.47
N VAL A 112 20.71 8.68 -2.03
CA VAL A 112 19.71 7.77 -1.48
C VAL A 112 18.45 7.90 -2.32
N VAL A 113 17.87 6.77 -2.72
CA VAL A 113 16.59 6.74 -3.44
C VAL A 113 15.54 6.17 -2.52
N THR A 114 14.37 6.82 -2.47
CA THR A 114 13.21 6.40 -1.67
C THR A 114 11.98 6.23 -2.56
N TYR A 115 11.10 5.27 -2.22
CA TYR A 115 9.87 5.01 -2.99
C TYR A 115 8.71 6.00 -2.72
N ASP A 116 8.89 6.94 -1.79
CA ASP A 116 7.98 8.05 -1.50
C ASP A 116 8.79 9.16 -0.84
N THR A 117 8.78 10.38 -1.39
CA THR A 117 9.48 11.54 -0.81
C THR A 117 8.59 12.36 0.11
N ALA A 118 7.29 12.07 0.17
CA ALA A 118 6.35 12.80 1.01
C ALA A 118 6.67 12.55 2.50
N GLY A 119 7.22 13.56 3.16
CA GLY A 119 7.56 13.50 4.58
C GLY A 119 8.94 12.91 4.89
N THR A 120 9.79 12.68 3.89
CA THR A 120 11.16 12.19 4.12
C THR A 120 12.01 13.31 4.70
N SER A 121 12.60 13.06 5.87
CA SER A 121 13.64 13.91 6.46
C SER A 121 14.92 13.10 6.59
N TYR A 122 16.07 13.77 6.49
CA TYR A 122 17.38 13.16 6.67
C TYR A 122 18.04 13.71 7.92
N GLN A 123 18.73 12.84 8.65
CA GLN A 123 19.55 13.20 9.81
C GLN A 123 20.95 12.63 9.58
N TRP A 124 21.95 13.51 9.54
CA TRP A 124 23.34 13.08 9.46
C TRP A 124 23.82 12.64 10.83
N GLN A 125 24.57 11.53 10.89
CA GLN A 125 25.18 11.04 12.12
C GLN A 125 26.65 10.72 11.91
N SER A 126 27.47 10.92 12.94
CA SER A 126 28.87 10.54 12.96
C SER A 126 29.14 9.50 14.05
N ASN A 127 30.13 8.64 13.83
CA ASN A 127 30.61 7.70 14.84
C ASN A 127 32.13 7.64 14.81
N VAL A 128 32.76 8.18 15.85
CA VAL A 128 34.22 8.20 16.05
C VAL A 128 34.69 7.12 17.03
N GLY A 129 33.93 6.02 17.15
CA GLY A 129 34.23 4.89 18.05
C GLY A 129 33.52 4.94 19.40
N MET A 130 32.69 5.96 19.67
CA MET A 130 31.93 6.11 20.91
C MET A 130 30.41 5.97 20.72
N GLY A 131 29.97 5.61 19.51
CA GLY A 131 28.55 5.52 19.15
C GLY A 131 28.15 6.60 18.13
N PHE A 132 26.89 6.55 17.71
CA PHE A 132 26.34 7.49 16.73
C PHE A 132 25.84 8.77 17.42
N HIS A 133 26.21 9.92 16.86
CA HIS A 133 25.79 11.24 17.32
C HIS A 133 25.24 12.07 16.15
N ASP A 134 24.14 12.78 16.38
CA ASP A 134 23.48 13.62 15.38
C ASP A 134 24.32 14.87 15.05
N LEU A 135 24.46 15.16 13.76
CA LEU A 135 25.06 16.39 13.26
C LEU A 135 23.95 17.42 12.99
N GLN A 136 24.06 18.59 13.62
CA GLN A 136 23.04 19.64 13.52
C GLN A 136 23.26 20.60 12.33
N ASN A 137 24.49 20.70 11.80
CA ASN A 137 24.88 21.68 10.79
C ASN A 137 24.89 21.09 9.37
N GLU A 138 23.73 20.57 8.92
CA GLU A 138 23.55 20.01 7.57
C GLU A 138 24.55 18.89 7.18
N GLY A 139 25.09 18.18 8.17
CA GLY A 139 26.06 17.11 7.96
C GLY A 139 27.54 17.54 7.96
N GLN A 140 27.85 18.79 8.28
CA GLN A 140 29.24 19.22 8.45
C GLN A 140 29.87 18.60 9.70
N LEU A 141 31.01 17.95 9.50
CA LEU A 141 31.93 17.56 10.56
C LEU A 141 32.89 18.73 10.81
N VAL A 142 32.74 19.39 11.96
CA VAL A 142 33.71 20.37 12.48
C VAL A 142 34.56 19.65 13.51
N GLU A 143 35.86 19.55 13.23
CA GLU A 143 36.88 19.13 14.20
C GLU A 143 37.21 20.28 15.16
#